data_AF-A0AAE8DAW0-F1
#
_entry.id   AF-A0AAE8DAW0-F1
#
_cell.length_a   1.000
_cell.length_b   1.000
_cell.length_c   1.000
_cell.angle_alpha   90.00
_cell.angle_beta   90.00
_cell.angle_gamma   90.00
#
_symmetry.space_group_name_H-M   'P 1'
#
loop_
_entity.id
_entity.type
_entity.pdbx_description
1 polymer ?
#
loop_
_entity_poly.entity_id
_entity_poly.type
_entity_poly.pdbx_seq_one_letter_code
_entity_poly.pdbx_strand_id
1 'polypeptide(L)'
;TVENKSQLMSYDNINILDACFEMAKKWDCECWVTENIIHFGRCESGDAVDFEIGKNVQEMSQSESQSTYATRIYAFGSTRNIPADYRPIDETVVVNGVVQRRLMLPEGTPYIDAYPDMTTEEAVEQVVIFDEVYPRRTGIMSDVTTIEVTDKVENEDGTTTEEKWNAYRFRDTGVNFSEKYILPGQELRIRFASGLLNGLEFAVKFNPEGKPEKLEDGGWNPEAQLWEIVRNEDYGRPLPGDVLFPQDGDEYVLSGWDSTKITELGLVGAAEQELKEKTEKYAAKSKIDPSTYGCTMMSNDAYREDGIHNLYSIGQKVNLINKAYFENGRQSRVIGFEFNLDLAYDSPIYTVGETAAYSRIGELEEKVESLTLKGQTYTGDGDSGVYVIRRNDSTPATDSNVYSALRSLVMFLRKDQ
;
A
#
# COMPACT_ATOMS: atom_id res chain seq x y z
N THR A 1 -7.55 9.41 -14.76
CA THR A 1 -7.17 8.35 -15.72
C THR A 1 -6.22 7.42 -15.00
N VAL A 2 -6.43 6.11 -15.11
CA VAL A 2 -5.54 5.11 -14.48
C VAL A 2 -4.20 5.12 -15.20
N GLU A 3 -3.11 5.12 -14.45
CA GLU A 3 -1.76 5.09 -15.00
C GLU A 3 -1.51 3.77 -15.76
N ASN A 4 -0.98 3.86 -16.97
CA ASN A 4 -0.65 2.68 -17.77
C ASN A 4 0.67 2.08 -17.25
N LYS A 5 0.57 1.16 -16.29
CA LYS A 5 1.70 0.47 -15.68
C LYS A 5 1.42 -1.02 -15.48
N SER A 6 2.46 -1.84 -15.59
CA SER A 6 2.41 -3.26 -15.24
C SER A 6 2.53 -3.44 -13.72
N GLN A 7 1.77 -4.38 -13.17
CA GLN A 7 1.81 -4.76 -11.76
C GLN A 7 1.75 -6.28 -11.66
N LEU A 8 2.57 -6.87 -10.78
CA LEU A 8 2.51 -8.30 -10.46
C LEU A 8 1.25 -8.57 -9.63
N MET A 9 0.38 -9.47 -10.06
CA MET A 9 -0.73 -9.97 -9.26
C MET A 9 -0.46 -11.41 -8.85
N SER A 10 -0.67 -11.72 -7.58
CA SER A 10 -0.67 -13.08 -7.07
C SER A 10 -2.06 -13.37 -6.53
N TYR A 11 -2.58 -14.54 -6.87
CA TYR A 11 -3.91 -14.97 -6.46
C TYR A 11 -3.78 -16.32 -5.77
N ASP A 12 -4.35 -16.45 -4.57
CA ASP A 12 -4.40 -17.73 -3.85
C ASP A 12 -5.84 -18.03 -3.46
N ASN A 13 -6.46 -18.97 -4.19
CA ASN A 13 -7.81 -19.46 -3.93
C ASN A 13 -8.90 -18.36 -3.73
N ILE A 14 -8.86 -17.31 -4.54
CA ILE A 14 -9.83 -16.20 -4.47
C ILE A 14 -10.90 -16.29 -5.57
N ASN A 15 -12.07 -15.69 -5.32
CA ASN A 15 -13.15 -15.61 -6.30
C ASN A 15 -12.93 -14.47 -7.32
N ILE A 16 -13.69 -14.46 -8.43
CA ILE A 16 -13.49 -13.49 -9.53
C ILE A 16 -13.80 -12.04 -9.14
N LEU A 17 -14.76 -11.81 -8.23
CA LEU A 17 -15.10 -10.48 -7.76
C LEU A 17 -13.99 -9.95 -6.85
N ASP A 18 -13.49 -10.77 -5.94
CA ASP A 18 -12.36 -10.44 -5.08
C ASP A 18 -11.13 -10.12 -5.93
N ALA A 19 -10.86 -10.92 -6.97
CA ALA A 19 -9.76 -10.66 -7.90
C ALA A 19 -9.90 -9.31 -8.62
N CYS A 20 -11.12 -8.95 -9.05
CA CYS A 20 -11.39 -7.64 -9.65
C CYS A 20 -11.20 -6.49 -8.65
N PHE A 21 -11.57 -6.67 -7.39
CA PHE A 21 -11.34 -5.65 -6.37
C PHE A 21 -9.86 -5.51 -6.01
N GLU A 22 -9.11 -6.61 -5.93
CA GLU A 22 -7.66 -6.60 -5.75
C GLU A 22 -6.94 -5.89 -6.93
N MET A 23 -7.40 -6.12 -8.17
CA MET A 23 -6.92 -5.38 -9.33
C MET A 23 -7.28 -3.89 -9.24
N ALA A 24 -8.52 -3.55 -8.87
CA ALA A 24 -8.92 -2.15 -8.73
C ALA A 24 -8.04 -1.42 -7.70
N LYS A 25 -7.80 -2.05 -6.55
CA LYS A 25 -6.91 -1.59 -5.47
C LYS A 25 -5.50 -1.34 -5.98
N LYS A 26 -4.88 -2.32 -6.65
CA LYS A 26 -3.47 -2.23 -7.05
C LYS A 26 -3.19 -1.14 -8.09
N TRP A 27 -4.20 -0.77 -8.88
CA TRP A 27 -4.13 0.33 -9.84
C TRP A 27 -4.73 1.65 -9.31
N ASP A 28 -5.13 1.71 -8.04
CA ASP A 28 -5.78 2.87 -7.38
C ASP A 28 -7.00 3.37 -8.18
N CYS A 29 -7.92 2.45 -8.48
CA CYS A 29 -9.13 2.71 -9.25
C CYS A 29 -10.34 1.92 -8.73
N GLU A 30 -11.50 2.16 -9.32
CA GLU A 30 -12.75 1.44 -9.08
C GLU A 30 -12.95 0.36 -10.15
N CYS A 31 -13.68 -0.69 -9.79
CA CYS A 31 -14.17 -1.71 -10.71
C CYS A 31 -15.69 -1.70 -10.75
N TRP A 32 -16.27 -1.71 -11.95
CA TRP A 32 -17.72 -1.86 -12.15
C TRP A 32 -18.01 -2.72 -13.38
N VAL A 33 -19.21 -3.30 -13.41
CA VAL A 33 -19.65 -4.17 -14.50
C VAL A 33 -20.79 -3.50 -15.26
N THR A 34 -20.65 -3.40 -16.58
CA THR A 34 -21.73 -3.03 -17.49
C THR A 34 -21.99 -4.21 -18.39
N GLU A 35 -23.17 -4.83 -18.26
CA GLU A 35 -23.53 -6.04 -19.01
C GLU A 35 -22.48 -7.17 -18.84
N ASN A 36 -21.67 -7.43 -19.86
CA ASN A 36 -20.62 -8.44 -19.89
C ASN A 36 -19.20 -7.84 -19.90
N ILE A 37 -19.05 -6.55 -19.63
CA ILE A 37 -17.78 -5.83 -19.64
C ILE A 37 -17.44 -5.37 -18.22
N ILE A 38 -16.24 -5.72 -17.76
CA ILE A 38 -15.67 -5.25 -16.50
C ILE A 38 -14.80 -4.03 -16.82
N HIS A 39 -15.10 -2.91 -16.16
CA HIS A 39 -14.39 -1.65 -16.33
C HIS A 39 -13.51 -1.37 -15.11
N PHE A 40 -12.33 -0.78 -15.36
CA PHE A 40 -11.43 -0.28 -14.34
C PHE A 40 -11.17 1.21 -14.57
N GLY A 41 -11.37 2.03 -13.54
CA GLY A 41 -11.26 3.48 -13.69
C GLY A 41 -11.93 4.25 -12.57
N ARG A 42 -12.34 5.49 -12.84
CA ARG A 42 -13.27 6.21 -11.95
C ARG A 42 -14.66 6.04 -12.54
N CYS A 43 -15.59 5.42 -11.81
CA CYS A 43 -16.97 5.24 -12.26
C CYS A 43 -17.67 6.60 -12.20
N GLU A 44 -17.64 7.31 -13.32
CA GLU A 44 -18.16 8.66 -13.45
C GLU A 44 -18.69 8.86 -14.87
N SER A 45 -19.93 9.31 -14.99
CA SER A 45 -20.61 9.44 -16.28
C SER A 45 -21.60 10.62 -16.29
N GLY A 46 -21.81 11.18 -17.47
CA GLY A 46 -22.82 12.22 -17.72
C GLY A 46 -22.46 13.59 -17.16
N ASP A 47 -23.26 14.59 -17.52
CA ASP A 47 -23.23 15.92 -16.93
C ASP A 47 -23.89 15.91 -15.55
N ALA A 48 -23.49 16.84 -14.67
CA ALA A 48 -24.04 16.90 -13.32
C ALA A 48 -25.54 17.25 -13.33
N VAL A 49 -26.34 16.42 -12.65
CA VAL A 49 -27.78 16.62 -12.47
C VAL A 49 -28.04 17.22 -11.09
N ASP A 50 -28.85 18.27 -11.01
CA ASP A 50 -29.18 18.90 -9.73
C ASP A 50 -30.12 18.02 -8.89
N PHE A 51 -29.69 17.70 -7.67
CA PHE A 51 -30.49 17.05 -6.63
C PHE A 51 -30.80 18.10 -5.57
N GLU A 52 -31.96 18.74 -5.69
CA GLU A 52 -32.37 19.89 -4.91
C GLU A 52 -33.48 19.51 -3.91
N ILE A 53 -33.17 19.68 -2.62
CA ILE A 53 -34.12 19.41 -1.53
C ILE A 53 -35.37 20.29 -1.68
N GLY A 54 -36.55 19.67 -1.60
CA GLY A 54 -37.83 20.36 -1.76
C GLY A 54 -38.25 20.62 -3.20
N LYS A 55 -37.46 20.20 -4.20
CA LYS A 55 -37.81 20.28 -5.63
C LYS A 55 -37.97 18.91 -6.26
N ASN A 56 -36.89 18.15 -6.39
CA ASN A 56 -36.89 16.77 -6.91
C ASN A 56 -36.44 15.75 -5.86
N VAL A 57 -35.82 16.22 -4.77
CA VAL A 57 -35.48 15.40 -3.61
C VAL A 57 -36.44 15.73 -2.46
N GLN A 58 -37.12 14.72 -1.93
CA GLN A 58 -38.02 14.85 -0.78
C GLN A 58 -37.24 14.93 0.53
N GLU A 59 -36.25 14.06 0.70
CA GLU A 59 -35.42 13.97 1.89
C GLU A 59 -33.96 13.79 1.49
N MET A 60 -33.08 14.52 2.17
CA MET A 60 -31.62 14.40 2.03
C MET A 60 -31.04 14.19 3.41
N SER A 61 -30.58 12.97 3.70
CA SER A 61 -29.96 12.61 4.97
C SER A 61 -28.47 12.44 4.78
N GLN A 62 -27.68 13.14 5.60
CA GLN A 62 -26.24 12.93 5.66
C GLN A 62 -25.96 11.70 6.53
N SER A 63 -25.26 10.73 5.97
CA SER A 63 -24.59 9.70 6.75
C SER A 63 -23.12 10.07 6.84
N GLU A 64 -22.68 10.44 8.03
CA GLU A 64 -21.24 10.51 8.33
C GLU A 64 -20.68 9.09 8.18
N SER A 65 -19.68 8.93 7.32
CA SER A 65 -18.93 7.69 7.31
C SER A 65 -18.21 7.53 8.65
N GLN A 66 -18.16 6.31 9.19
CA GLN A 66 -17.40 5.97 10.40
C GLN A 66 -15.86 6.11 10.25
N SER A 67 -15.39 6.77 9.19
CA SER A 67 -13.97 7.02 8.97
C SER A 67 -13.49 8.13 9.90
N THR A 68 -12.68 7.78 10.88
CA THR A 68 -11.83 8.76 11.59
C THR A 68 -10.99 9.51 10.57
N TYR A 69 -11.26 10.80 10.40
CA TYR A 69 -10.45 11.66 9.56
C TYR A 69 -9.11 11.90 10.25
N ALA A 70 -8.02 11.44 9.67
CA ALA A 70 -6.72 11.92 10.06
C ALA A 70 -6.51 13.32 9.50
N THR A 71 -6.39 14.30 10.38
CA THR A 71 -6.02 15.67 10.00
C THR A 71 -4.51 15.88 10.10
N ARG A 72 -3.78 14.97 10.78
CA ARG A 72 -2.31 14.91 10.83
C ARG A 72 -1.81 13.50 10.57
N ILE A 73 -0.95 13.34 9.56
CA ILE A 73 -0.45 12.02 9.15
C ILE A 73 1.06 11.90 9.44
N TYR A 74 1.41 10.89 10.22
CA TYR A 74 2.77 10.39 10.39
C TYR A 74 3.01 9.27 9.38
N ALA A 75 3.85 9.51 8.37
CA ALA A 75 4.09 8.53 7.32
C ALA A 75 5.45 7.85 7.44
N PHE A 76 5.45 6.54 7.21
CA PHE A 76 6.64 5.71 7.17
C PHE A 76 6.67 4.88 5.88
N GLY A 77 7.84 4.72 5.29
CA GLY A 77 8.05 3.78 4.19
C GLY A 77 8.43 2.37 4.70
N SER A 78 9.02 1.59 3.80
CA SER A 78 9.55 0.27 4.13
C SER A 78 10.80 0.31 5.00
N THR A 79 11.15 -0.85 5.55
CA THR A 79 12.48 -1.13 6.13
C THR A 79 13.49 -1.62 5.09
N ARG A 80 13.06 -1.89 3.86
CA ARG A 80 13.92 -2.37 2.76
C ARG A 80 15.03 -1.37 2.45
N ASN A 81 16.26 -1.86 2.38
CA ASN A 81 17.47 -1.11 2.08
C ASN A 81 17.84 0.02 3.05
N ILE A 82 17.25 0.00 4.25
CA ILE A 82 17.48 1.00 5.29
C ILE A 82 18.31 0.35 6.41
N PRO A 83 19.50 0.86 6.75
CA PRO A 83 20.22 0.39 7.93
C PRO A 83 19.53 0.88 9.21
N ALA A 84 19.73 0.17 10.32
CA ALA A 84 19.05 0.46 11.57
C ALA A 84 19.40 1.83 12.17
N ASP A 85 20.52 2.43 11.77
CA ASP A 85 21.08 3.70 12.23
C ASP A 85 20.99 4.82 11.18
N TYR A 86 20.16 4.66 10.14
CA TYR A 86 20.09 5.65 9.05
C TYR A 86 19.57 7.04 9.51
N ARG A 87 18.87 7.11 10.64
CA ARG A 87 18.52 8.34 11.35
C ARG A 87 18.90 8.28 12.83
N PRO A 88 19.20 9.43 13.46
CA PRO A 88 19.45 9.49 14.89
C PRO A 88 18.25 8.99 15.69
N ILE A 89 18.54 8.23 16.74
CA ILE A 89 17.55 7.77 17.71
C ILE A 89 17.17 8.97 18.58
N ASP A 90 15.98 9.54 18.36
CA ASP A 90 15.36 10.45 19.32
C ASP A 90 14.51 9.62 20.30
N GLU A 91 15.08 9.33 21.48
CA GLU A 91 14.43 8.55 22.54
C GLU A 91 13.21 9.25 23.15
N THR A 92 13.02 10.56 22.92
CA THR A 92 11.88 11.31 23.47
C THR A 92 10.57 11.09 22.68
N VAL A 93 10.67 10.63 21.44
CA VAL A 93 9.53 10.50 20.51
C VAL A 93 9.13 9.04 20.27
N VAL A 94 9.91 8.03 20.69
CA VAL A 94 9.66 6.63 20.27
C VAL A 94 9.85 5.64 21.43
N VAL A 95 8.79 4.93 21.82
CA VAL A 95 8.84 3.86 22.82
C VAL A 95 8.68 2.52 22.11
N ASN A 96 9.73 1.98 21.46
CA ASN A 96 9.88 0.56 21.00
C ASN A 96 10.67 0.36 19.70
N GLY A 97 11.43 1.32 19.16
CA GLY A 97 12.45 1.05 18.13
C GLY A 97 11.98 0.53 16.74
N VAL A 98 10.69 0.21 16.54
CA VAL A 98 10.14 -0.29 15.25
C VAL A 98 10.02 0.85 14.23
N VAL A 99 9.71 2.06 14.68
CA VAL A 99 9.56 3.25 13.82
C VAL A 99 10.91 3.71 13.23
N GLN A 100 12.00 3.53 13.97
CA GLN A 100 13.33 4.04 13.59
C GLN A 100 14.00 3.26 12.45
N ARG A 101 13.50 2.06 12.15
CA ARG A 101 14.05 1.20 11.08
C ARG A 101 13.37 1.40 9.73
N ARG A 102 12.32 2.23 9.68
CA ARG A 102 11.54 2.50 8.48
C ARG A 102 11.97 3.83 7.90
N LEU A 103 11.91 3.94 6.57
CA LEU A 103 12.07 5.21 5.87
C LEU A 103 11.08 6.25 6.44
N MET A 104 11.54 7.48 6.62
CA MET A 104 10.79 8.57 7.26
C MET A 104 10.58 9.71 6.26
N LEU A 105 9.59 10.56 6.53
CA LEU A 105 9.43 11.82 5.82
C LEU A 105 10.73 12.65 5.88
N PRO A 106 11.00 13.52 4.87
CA PRO A 106 12.24 14.30 4.78
C PRO A 106 12.58 15.02 6.09
N GLU A 107 13.87 15.20 6.36
CA GLU A 107 14.34 15.86 7.57
C GLU A 107 13.65 17.24 7.76
N GLY A 108 13.21 17.53 8.99
CA GLY A 108 12.42 18.73 9.30
C GLY A 108 10.92 18.63 8.99
N THR A 109 10.44 17.52 8.41
CA THR A 109 9.02 17.26 8.15
C THR A 109 8.53 16.06 8.98
N PRO A 110 8.14 16.23 10.24
CA PRO A 110 7.74 15.11 11.10
C PRO A 110 6.37 14.50 10.75
N TYR A 111 5.49 15.28 10.11
CA TYR A 111 4.13 14.87 9.72
C TYR A 111 3.63 15.73 8.57
N ILE A 112 2.50 15.34 7.97
CA ILE A 112 1.78 16.11 6.97
C ILE A 112 0.38 16.41 7.48
N ASP A 113 0.03 17.70 7.50
CA ASP A 113 -1.29 18.17 7.91
C ASP A 113 -2.26 18.25 6.71
N ALA A 114 -3.53 18.00 6.97
CA ALA A 114 -4.60 18.08 5.98
C ALA A 114 -4.83 19.52 5.50
N TYR A 115 -4.39 20.56 6.21
CA TYR A 115 -4.41 21.94 5.71
C TYR A 115 -3.33 22.78 6.39
N PRO A 116 -2.90 23.89 5.76
CA PRO A 116 -1.90 24.78 6.34
C PRO A 116 -2.34 25.33 7.70
N ASP A 117 -1.38 25.57 8.59
CA ASP A 117 -1.56 26.26 9.88
C ASP A 117 -2.54 25.58 10.86
N MET A 118 -2.73 24.26 10.74
CA MET A 118 -3.56 23.49 11.68
C MET A 118 -2.99 23.51 13.11
N THR A 119 -3.85 23.75 14.09
CA THR A 119 -3.45 23.73 15.50
C THR A 119 -3.23 22.30 16.00
N THR A 120 -2.50 22.13 17.09
CA THR A 120 -2.26 20.79 17.67
C THR A 120 -3.56 20.21 18.25
N GLU A 121 -4.46 21.05 18.72
CA GLU A 121 -5.73 20.67 19.33
C GLU A 121 -6.77 20.21 18.29
N GLU A 122 -6.65 20.66 17.04
CA GLU A 122 -7.47 20.21 15.90
C GLU A 122 -6.90 18.94 15.24
N ALA A 123 -5.73 18.48 15.66
CA ALA A 123 -5.03 17.36 15.05
C ALA A 123 -5.62 16.02 15.51
N VAL A 124 -6.22 15.29 14.58
CA VAL A 124 -6.49 13.86 14.69
C VAL A 124 -5.31 13.15 14.03
N GLU A 125 -4.41 12.62 14.87
CA GLU A 125 -3.17 11.96 14.44
C GLU A 125 -3.43 10.54 13.92
N GLN A 126 -2.86 10.20 12.76
CA GLN A 126 -2.84 8.83 12.22
C GLN A 126 -1.43 8.47 11.73
N VAL A 127 -1.08 7.20 11.85
CA VAL A 127 0.14 6.63 11.28
C VAL A 127 -0.21 5.86 10.02
N VAL A 128 0.49 6.14 8.91
CA VAL A 128 0.29 5.50 7.61
C VAL A 128 1.62 4.90 7.13
N ILE A 129 1.58 3.67 6.62
CA ILE A 129 2.75 2.95 6.14
C ILE A 129 2.64 2.73 4.63
N PHE A 130 3.68 3.13 3.89
CA PHE A 130 3.83 2.89 2.45
C PHE A 130 4.99 1.92 2.21
N ASP A 131 4.75 0.62 2.41
CA ASP A 131 5.76 -0.45 2.33
C ASP A 131 6.42 -0.59 0.93
N GLU A 132 5.78 -0.04 -0.10
CA GLU A 132 6.28 0.02 -1.46
C GLU A 132 7.23 1.21 -1.73
N VAL A 133 7.35 2.15 -0.78
CA VAL A 133 8.30 3.26 -0.82
C VAL A 133 9.53 2.94 -0.01
N TYR A 134 10.67 2.85 -0.68
CA TYR A 134 11.96 2.54 -0.07
C TYR A 134 13.10 2.98 -1.00
N PRO A 135 14.32 3.19 -0.49
CA PRO A 135 15.48 3.47 -1.32
C PRO A 135 15.72 2.31 -2.29
N ARG A 136 15.57 2.58 -3.58
CA ARG A 136 15.71 1.57 -4.62
C ARG A 136 16.41 2.14 -5.84
N ARG A 137 17.20 1.28 -6.48
CA ARG A 137 17.81 1.51 -7.77
C ARG A 137 17.35 0.42 -8.71
N THR A 138 17.02 0.80 -9.95
CA THR A 138 16.88 -0.13 -11.07
C THR A 138 18.25 -0.32 -11.70
N GLY A 139 18.84 -1.51 -11.52
CA GLY A 139 20.07 -1.93 -12.17
C GLY A 139 19.78 -2.59 -13.52
N ILE A 140 20.82 -2.71 -14.36
CA ILE A 140 20.75 -3.35 -15.67
C ILE A 140 21.77 -4.50 -15.68
N MET A 141 21.30 -5.70 -16.01
CA MET A 141 22.15 -6.88 -16.12
C MET A 141 23.04 -6.79 -17.36
N SER A 142 24.29 -7.20 -17.19
CA SER A 142 25.29 -7.29 -18.26
C SER A 142 26.17 -8.51 -18.04
N ASP A 143 26.78 -9.03 -19.11
CA ASP A 143 27.66 -10.21 -19.05
C ASP A 143 26.96 -11.42 -18.40
N VAL A 144 25.71 -11.67 -18.80
CA VAL A 144 24.95 -12.81 -18.30
C VAL A 144 25.55 -14.10 -18.83
N THR A 145 26.05 -14.91 -17.91
CA THR A 145 26.73 -16.18 -18.18
C THR A 145 26.15 -17.30 -17.34
N THR A 146 26.52 -18.53 -17.66
CA THR A 146 26.09 -19.72 -16.92
C THR A 146 27.28 -20.49 -16.36
N ILE A 147 27.07 -21.14 -15.23
CA ILE A 147 28.00 -22.11 -14.64
C ILE A 147 27.24 -23.41 -14.34
N GLU A 148 27.80 -24.55 -14.74
CA GLU A 148 27.23 -25.86 -14.42
C GLU A 148 27.42 -26.16 -12.93
N VAL A 149 26.30 -26.38 -12.23
CA VAL A 149 26.23 -26.80 -10.83
C VAL A 149 25.71 -28.22 -10.78
N THR A 150 26.25 -29.03 -9.87
CA THR A 150 25.84 -30.42 -9.64
C THR A 150 25.29 -30.56 -8.22
N ASP A 151 23.98 -30.81 -8.12
CA ASP A 151 23.32 -31.11 -6.85
C ASP A 151 23.34 -32.62 -6.59
N LYS A 152 23.50 -33.00 -5.32
CA LYS A 152 23.40 -34.38 -4.86
C LYS A 152 22.05 -34.59 -4.20
N VAL A 153 21.20 -35.39 -4.84
CA VAL A 153 19.86 -35.72 -4.35
C VAL A 153 19.91 -37.11 -3.73
N GLU A 154 19.59 -37.21 -2.44
CA GLU A 154 19.38 -38.51 -1.79
C GLU A 154 17.97 -39.03 -2.12
N ASN A 155 17.92 -40.22 -2.71
CA ASN A 155 16.70 -40.92 -3.03
C ASN A 155 16.15 -41.66 -1.81
N GLU A 156 14.85 -42.00 -1.83
CA GLU A 156 14.19 -42.75 -0.75
C GLU A 156 14.83 -44.12 -0.46
N ASP A 157 15.54 -44.70 -1.43
CA ASP A 157 16.27 -45.97 -1.29
C ASP A 157 17.69 -45.82 -0.70
N GLY A 158 18.08 -44.59 -0.33
CA GLY A 158 19.40 -44.26 0.21
C GLY A 158 20.51 -44.14 -0.83
N THR A 159 20.18 -44.20 -2.13
CA THR A 159 21.14 -43.90 -3.21
C THR A 159 21.23 -42.40 -3.45
N THR A 160 22.37 -41.91 -3.96
CA THR A 160 22.53 -40.50 -4.33
C THR A 160 22.56 -40.36 -5.85
N THR A 161 21.69 -39.54 -6.40
CA THR A 161 21.70 -39.13 -7.81
C THR A 161 22.29 -37.73 -7.96
N GLU A 162 23.07 -37.52 -9.02
CA GLU A 162 23.63 -36.21 -9.35
C GLU A 162 22.73 -35.53 -10.38
N GLU A 163 22.17 -34.38 -10.03
CA GLU A 163 21.40 -33.53 -10.93
C GLU A 163 22.26 -32.34 -11.37
N LYS A 164 22.41 -32.16 -12.68
CA LYS A 164 23.17 -31.06 -13.26
C LYS A 164 22.24 -29.97 -13.77
N TRP A 165 22.58 -28.72 -13.45
CA TRP A 165 21.81 -27.56 -13.90
C TRP A 165 22.74 -26.33 -14.07
N ASN A 166 22.25 -25.31 -14.77
CA ASN A 166 23.02 -24.10 -15.03
C ASN A 166 22.57 -22.97 -14.09
N ALA A 167 23.47 -22.53 -13.21
CA ALA A 167 23.27 -21.30 -12.44
C ALA A 167 23.62 -20.09 -13.31
N TYR A 168 22.84 -19.02 -13.16
CA TYR A 168 23.03 -17.79 -13.92
C TYR A 168 23.84 -16.79 -13.12
N ARG A 169 24.83 -16.19 -13.77
CA ARG A 169 25.67 -15.14 -13.23
C ARG A 169 25.57 -13.89 -14.10
N PHE A 170 25.73 -12.73 -13.48
CA PHE A 170 25.67 -11.44 -14.18
C PHE A 170 26.56 -10.40 -13.50
N ARG A 171 26.76 -9.27 -14.19
CA ARG A 171 27.41 -8.05 -13.69
C ARG A 171 26.48 -6.85 -13.83
N ASP A 172 26.70 -5.82 -13.02
CA ASP A 172 26.06 -4.50 -13.16
C ASP A 172 27.17 -3.46 -13.26
N THR A 173 27.22 -2.74 -14.38
CA THR A 173 28.27 -1.73 -14.64
C THR A 173 27.93 -0.36 -14.06
N GLY A 174 26.68 -0.13 -13.64
CA GLY A 174 26.24 1.15 -13.12
C GLY A 174 26.42 1.30 -11.62
N VAL A 175 26.95 0.30 -10.91
CA VAL A 175 27.26 0.37 -9.47
C VAL A 175 28.46 -0.51 -9.13
N ASN A 176 29.32 -0.04 -8.23
CA ASN A 176 30.33 -0.88 -7.59
C ASN A 176 29.86 -1.26 -6.19
N PHE A 177 29.81 -2.56 -5.90
CA PHE A 177 29.29 -3.12 -4.66
C PHE A 177 30.40 -3.74 -3.80
N SER A 178 30.13 -3.82 -2.49
CA SER A 178 30.98 -4.47 -1.50
C SER A 178 30.12 -5.33 -0.58
N GLU A 179 30.63 -6.47 -0.13
CA GLU A 179 30.00 -7.31 0.89
C GLU A 179 29.70 -6.52 2.17
N LYS A 180 30.47 -5.47 2.47
CA LYS A 180 30.22 -4.58 3.61
C LYS A 180 28.94 -3.76 3.50
N TYR A 181 28.32 -3.72 2.32
CA TYR A 181 27.05 -3.03 2.10
C TYR A 181 25.86 -3.93 2.39
N ILE A 182 26.05 -5.24 2.59
CA ILE A 182 24.96 -6.14 2.93
C ILE A 182 24.45 -5.80 4.33
N LEU A 183 23.12 -5.70 4.49
CA LEU A 183 22.52 -5.42 5.78
C LEU A 183 22.69 -6.62 6.72
N PRO A 184 23.06 -6.42 8.00
CA PRO A 184 23.23 -7.52 8.95
C PRO A 184 21.97 -8.37 9.08
N GLY A 185 22.12 -9.69 8.92
CA GLY A 185 21.02 -10.64 9.03
C GLY A 185 20.04 -10.64 7.85
N GLN A 186 20.33 -9.92 6.76
CA GLN A 186 19.56 -9.95 5.53
C GLN A 186 20.32 -10.69 4.42
N GLU A 187 19.55 -11.29 3.51
CA GLU A 187 20.04 -11.90 2.28
C GLU A 187 19.82 -10.94 1.12
N LEU A 188 20.80 -10.85 0.21
CA LEU A 188 20.64 -10.05 -1.01
C LEU A 188 19.60 -10.71 -1.92
N ARG A 189 18.67 -9.91 -2.41
CA ARG A 189 17.61 -10.36 -3.31
C ARG A 189 17.46 -9.40 -4.46
N ILE A 190 17.22 -9.94 -5.65
CA ILE A 190 16.83 -9.15 -6.81
C ILE A 190 15.39 -9.46 -7.17
N ARG A 191 14.65 -8.40 -7.51
CA ARG A 191 13.37 -8.53 -8.20
C ARG A 191 13.51 -8.05 -9.62
N PHE A 192 13.19 -8.89 -10.59
CA PHE A 192 13.23 -8.51 -12.00
C PHE A 192 12.14 -7.46 -12.29
N ALA A 193 12.53 -6.39 -12.98
CA ALA A 193 11.66 -5.30 -13.41
C ALA A 193 11.34 -5.34 -14.91
N SER A 194 12.03 -6.21 -15.67
CA SER A 194 11.79 -6.47 -17.08
C SER A 194 12.18 -7.91 -17.46
N GLY A 195 12.14 -8.24 -18.75
CA GLY A 195 12.56 -9.54 -19.26
C GLY A 195 11.58 -10.69 -19.01
N LEU A 196 12.05 -11.91 -19.22
CA LEU A 196 11.26 -13.14 -19.08
C LEU A 196 10.90 -13.45 -17.62
N LEU A 197 11.69 -12.96 -16.68
CA LEU A 197 11.51 -13.15 -15.24
C LEU A 197 10.78 -11.97 -14.58
N ASN A 198 10.23 -11.02 -15.35
CA ASN A 198 9.65 -9.79 -14.81
C ASN A 198 8.66 -10.06 -13.66
N GLY A 199 8.87 -9.36 -12.54
CA GLY A 199 8.06 -9.47 -11.33
C GLY A 199 8.55 -10.53 -10.35
N LEU A 200 9.34 -11.53 -10.80
CA LEU A 200 9.86 -12.60 -9.95
C LEU A 200 11.05 -12.12 -9.11
N GLU A 201 11.14 -12.66 -7.90
CA GLU A 201 12.20 -12.36 -6.93
C GLU A 201 13.06 -13.60 -6.66
N PHE A 202 14.37 -13.40 -6.57
CA PHE A 202 15.37 -14.42 -6.28
C PHE A 202 16.42 -13.91 -5.30
N ALA A 203 16.91 -14.80 -4.44
CA ALA A 203 18.14 -14.54 -3.70
C ALA A 203 19.34 -14.46 -4.66
N VAL A 204 20.34 -13.67 -4.30
CA VAL A 204 21.59 -13.55 -5.07
C VAL A 204 22.80 -13.62 -4.14
N LYS A 205 23.90 -14.17 -4.66
CA LYS A 205 25.21 -14.11 -4.01
C LYS A 205 26.06 -13.10 -4.74
N PHE A 206 26.66 -12.18 -3.98
CA PHE A 206 27.69 -11.29 -4.49
C PHE A 206 29.06 -11.96 -4.36
N ASN A 207 29.93 -11.75 -5.35
CA ASN A 207 31.29 -12.26 -5.39
C ASN A 207 31.42 -13.77 -5.04
N PRO A 208 30.69 -14.66 -5.75
CA PRO A 208 30.63 -16.09 -5.41
C PRO A 208 32.00 -16.79 -5.45
N GLU A 209 33.00 -16.19 -6.10
CA GLU A 209 34.36 -16.71 -6.20
C GLU A 209 35.33 -16.16 -5.14
N GLY A 210 34.88 -15.25 -4.27
CA GLY A 210 35.69 -14.70 -3.18
C GLY A 210 36.92 -13.91 -3.66
N LYS A 211 36.82 -13.22 -4.80
CA LYS A 211 37.91 -12.40 -5.34
C LYS A 211 38.11 -11.14 -4.49
N PRO A 212 39.33 -10.57 -4.40
CA PRO A 212 39.53 -9.29 -3.72
C PRO A 212 38.68 -8.19 -4.35
N GLU A 213 37.87 -7.47 -3.56
CA GLU A 213 36.99 -6.40 -4.08
C GLU A 213 37.75 -5.19 -4.63
N LYS A 214 38.97 -4.99 -4.14
CA LYS A 214 39.85 -3.87 -4.50
C LYS A 214 41.13 -4.39 -5.13
N LEU A 215 41.56 -3.71 -6.17
CA LEU A 215 42.88 -3.87 -6.77
C LEU A 215 43.95 -3.20 -5.89
N GLU A 216 45.22 -3.49 -6.16
CA GLU A 216 46.35 -2.91 -5.40
C GLU A 216 46.40 -1.36 -5.46
N ASP A 217 45.85 -0.77 -6.52
CA ASP A 217 45.75 0.68 -6.72
C ASP A 217 44.54 1.33 -6.00
N GLY A 218 43.72 0.54 -5.30
CA GLY A 218 42.50 1.00 -4.63
C GLY A 218 41.26 1.09 -5.53
N GLY A 219 41.41 0.82 -6.83
CA GLY A 219 40.31 0.67 -7.78
C GLY A 219 39.44 -0.54 -7.48
N TRP A 220 38.21 -0.54 -7.98
CA TRP A 220 37.32 -1.70 -7.87
C TRP A 220 37.78 -2.82 -8.80
N ASN A 221 37.85 -4.05 -8.27
CA ASN A 221 38.19 -5.23 -9.07
C ASN A 221 36.95 -5.71 -9.84
N PRO A 222 36.93 -5.67 -11.19
CA PRO A 222 35.80 -6.13 -11.97
C PRO A 222 35.50 -7.63 -11.77
N GLU A 223 36.49 -8.46 -11.44
CA GLU A 223 36.25 -9.90 -11.19
C GLU A 223 35.43 -10.15 -9.92
N ALA A 224 35.50 -9.26 -8.93
CA ALA A 224 34.69 -9.35 -7.72
C ALA A 224 33.26 -8.81 -7.91
N GLN A 225 33.03 -8.01 -8.96
CA GLN A 225 31.71 -7.45 -9.31
C GLN A 225 30.85 -8.45 -10.08
N LEU A 226 30.72 -9.66 -9.52
CA LEU A 226 29.99 -10.78 -10.11
C LEU A 226 28.87 -11.22 -9.17
N TRP A 227 27.70 -11.45 -9.74
CA TRP A 227 26.50 -11.86 -9.02
C TRP A 227 26.05 -13.23 -9.50
N GLU A 228 25.58 -14.08 -8.60
CA GLU A 228 25.00 -15.38 -8.93
C GLU A 228 23.56 -15.45 -8.42
N ILE A 229 22.63 -15.80 -9.30
CA ILE A 229 21.21 -15.95 -8.95
C ILE A 229 20.99 -17.32 -8.34
N VAL A 230 20.39 -17.34 -7.16
CA VAL A 230 20.05 -18.57 -6.44
C VAL A 230 18.75 -19.14 -7.01
N ARG A 231 18.83 -20.37 -7.52
CA ARG A 231 17.68 -21.12 -8.02
C ARG A 231 16.72 -21.46 -6.87
N ASN A 232 15.42 -21.30 -7.08
CA ASN A 232 14.36 -21.71 -6.15
C ASN A 232 13.22 -22.42 -6.89
N GLU A 233 12.27 -22.99 -6.13
CA GLU A 233 11.05 -23.63 -6.68
C GLU A 233 9.76 -22.89 -6.26
N ASP A 234 9.89 -21.65 -5.81
CA ASP A 234 8.80 -20.85 -5.20
C ASP A 234 7.62 -20.64 -6.18
N TYR A 235 7.84 -20.82 -7.48
CA TYR A 235 6.88 -20.59 -8.55
C TYR A 235 6.36 -21.89 -9.19
N GLY A 236 6.35 -22.99 -8.43
CA GLY A 236 5.83 -24.29 -8.86
C GLY A 236 6.74 -25.04 -9.84
N ARG A 237 7.94 -24.53 -10.09
CA ARG A 237 9.02 -25.16 -10.87
C ARG A 237 10.37 -24.51 -10.52
N PRO A 238 11.51 -25.21 -10.75
CA PRO A 238 12.83 -24.62 -10.60
C PRO A 238 13.02 -23.43 -11.54
N LEU A 239 13.36 -22.27 -10.97
CA LEU A 239 13.70 -21.05 -11.68
C LEU A 239 14.92 -20.35 -11.05
N PRO A 240 15.76 -19.66 -11.85
CA PRO A 240 15.74 -19.60 -13.31
C PRO A 240 16.03 -20.96 -13.97
N GLY A 241 15.59 -21.13 -15.23
CA GLY A 241 15.84 -22.34 -16.02
C GLY A 241 15.79 -22.08 -17.51
N ASP A 242 15.86 -23.10 -18.36
CA ASP A 242 16.16 -22.95 -19.80
C ASP A 242 15.17 -22.10 -20.63
N VAL A 243 13.94 -21.91 -20.14
CA VAL A 243 12.88 -21.14 -20.82
C VAL A 243 12.68 -19.76 -20.19
N LEU A 244 12.83 -19.67 -18.87
CA LEU A 244 12.64 -18.46 -18.08
C LEU A 244 13.97 -18.18 -17.38
N PHE A 245 14.77 -17.32 -18.00
CA PHE A 245 16.14 -17.03 -17.60
C PHE A 245 16.46 -15.54 -17.77
N PRO A 246 17.44 -15.02 -17.01
CA PRO A 246 17.91 -13.65 -17.18
C PRO A 246 18.65 -13.45 -18.50
N GLN A 247 18.56 -12.25 -19.06
CA GLN A 247 19.24 -11.85 -20.28
C GLN A 247 20.01 -10.54 -20.09
N ASP A 248 21.01 -10.30 -20.95
CA ASP A 248 21.67 -9.00 -21.02
C ASP A 248 20.65 -7.90 -21.34
N GLY A 249 20.70 -6.82 -20.56
CA GLY A 249 19.76 -5.70 -20.66
C GLY A 249 18.51 -5.84 -19.79
N ASP A 250 18.29 -6.98 -19.12
CA ASP A 250 17.20 -7.11 -18.15
C ASP A 250 17.41 -6.15 -16.97
N GLU A 251 16.31 -5.56 -16.51
CA GLU A 251 16.29 -4.63 -15.40
C GLU A 251 15.94 -5.36 -14.10
N TYR A 252 16.56 -4.95 -13.00
CA TYR A 252 16.31 -5.53 -11.68
C TYR A 252 16.36 -4.49 -10.56
N VAL A 253 15.70 -4.77 -9.45
CA VAL A 253 15.76 -3.98 -8.22
C VAL A 253 16.45 -4.80 -7.12
N LEU A 254 17.56 -4.29 -6.60
CA LEU A 254 18.32 -4.93 -5.51
C LEU A 254 17.71 -4.58 -4.14
N SER A 255 17.61 -5.60 -3.28
CA SER A 255 17.22 -5.48 -1.88
C SER A 255 18.17 -6.23 -0.95
N GLY A 256 18.15 -5.89 0.34
CA GLY A 256 19.01 -6.51 1.36
C GLY A 256 20.32 -5.77 1.64
N TRP A 257 20.45 -4.52 1.19
CA TRP A 257 21.71 -3.76 1.26
C TRP A 257 21.52 -2.35 1.82
N ASP A 258 22.59 -1.78 2.37
CA ASP A 258 22.62 -0.48 2.99
C ASP A 258 22.73 0.64 1.94
N SER A 259 21.58 1.26 1.63
CA SER A 259 21.50 2.35 0.65
C SER A 259 22.28 3.62 1.03
N THR A 260 22.71 3.76 2.29
CA THR A 260 23.54 4.89 2.74
C THR A 260 25.01 4.76 2.31
N LYS A 261 25.45 3.55 1.93
CA LYS A 261 26.85 3.29 1.56
C LYS A 261 27.24 3.83 0.18
N ILE A 262 26.25 4.09 -0.68
CA ILE A 262 26.45 4.63 -2.03
C ILE A 262 25.73 5.97 -2.14
N THR A 263 26.22 6.97 -1.39
CA THR A 263 25.58 8.29 -1.26
C THR A 263 25.43 9.03 -2.59
N GLU A 264 26.32 8.77 -3.55
CA GLU A 264 26.31 9.37 -4.89
C GLU A 264 25.02 9.10 -5.67
N LEU A 265 24.30 8.02 -5.34
CA LEU A 265 23.02 7.68 -5.96
C LEU A 265 21.83 8.46 -5.38
N GLY A 266 21.99 9.12 -4.22
CA GLY A 266 20.93 9.92 -3.60
C GLY A 266 19.64 9.16 -3.27
N LEU A 267 19.68 7.83 -3.16
CA LEU A 267 18.49 6.97 -3.10
C LEU A 267 17.61 7.23 -1.88
N VAL A 268 18.23 7.51 -0.73
CA VAL A 268 17.49 7.79 0.52
C VAL A 268 16.66 9.06 0.34
N GLY A 269 17.28 10.17 -0.02
CA GLY A 269 16.57 11.44 -0.21
C GLY A 269 15.48 11.36 -1.29
N ALA A 270 15.74 10.65 -2.39
CA ALA A 270 14.72 10.42 -3.42
C ALA A 270 13.51 9.63 -2.87
N ALA A 271 13.74 8.60 -2.06
CA ALA A 271 12.68 7.81 -1.45
C ALA A 271 11.91 8.61 -0.37
N GLU A 272 12.60 9.43 0.44
CA GLU A 272 11.94 10.33 1.42
C GLU A 272 11.01 11.32 0.71
N GLN A 273 11.42 11.84 -0.45
CA GLN A 273 10.60 12.72 -1.26
C GLN A 273 9.40 11.97 -1.91
N GLU A 274 9.60 10.75 -2.41
CA GLU A 274 8.50 9.89 -2.89
C GLU A 274 7.47 9.64 -1.76
N LEU A 275 7.95 9.36 -0.54
CA LEU A 275 7.11 9.15 0.63
C LEU A 275 6.30 10.40 0.97
N LYS A 276 6.93 11.58 0.93
CA LYS A 276 6.25 12.86 1.15
C LYS A 276 5.14 13.07 0.13
N GLU A 277 5.42 12.92 -1.15
CA GLU A 277 4.44 13.14 -2.22
C GLU A 277 3.25 12.17 -2.13
N LYS A 278 3.49 10.90 -1.79
CA LYS A 278 2.41 9.94 -1.55
C LYS A 278 1.59 10.30 -0.32
N THR A 279 2.23 10.75 0.75
CA THR A 279 1.56 11.18 1.96
C THR A 279 0.70 12.42 1.72
N GLU A 280 1.18 13.39 0.95
CA GLU A 280 0.40 14.58 0.55
C GLU A 280 -0.81 14.18 -0.31
N LYS A 281 -0.66 13.22 -1.23
CA LYS A 281 -1.78 12.67 -2.01
C LYS A 281 -2.78 11.95 -1.12
N TYR A 282 -2.32 11.17 -0.15
CA TYR A 282 -3.18 10.48 0.82
C TYR A 282 -3.94 11.49 1.69
N ALA A 283 -3.24 12.49 2.24
CA ALA A 283 -3.83 13.60 2.98
C ALA A 283 -4.85 14.40 2.14
N ALA A 284 -4.63 14.53 0.82
CA ALA A 284 -5.60 15.17 -0.06
C ALA A 284 -6.88 14.33 -0.26
N LYS A 285 -6.78 12.99 -0.27
CA LYS A 285 -7.95 12.10 -0.31
C LYS A 285 -8.79 12.23 0.97
N SER A 286 -8.17 12.39 2.14
CA SER A 286 -8.92 12.59 3.40
C SER A 286 -9.65 13.94 3.48
N LYS A 287 -9.32 14.92 2.62
CA LYS A 287 -10.07 16.19 2.50
C LYS A 287 -11.35 16.08 1.68
N ILE A 288 -11.53 14.98 0.92
CA ILE A 288 -12.74 14.75 0.14
C ILE A 288 -13.77 14.23 1.13
N ASP A 289 -14.77 15.03 1.50
CA ASP A 289 -15.84 14.67 2.44
C ASP A 289 -16.40 13.25 2.13
N PRO A 290 -16.01 12.20 2.89
CA PRO A 290 -16.51 10.85 2.77
C PRO A 290 -17.99 10.67 3.11
N SER A 291 -18.68 11.74 3.55
CA SER A 291 -20.12 11.69 3.80
C SER A 291 -20.85 11.22 2.55
N THR A 292 -21.75 10.28 2.76
CA THR A 292 -22.70 9.84 1.76
C THR A 292 -24.06 10.43 2.09
N TYR A 293 -24.79 10.87 1.08
CA TYR A 293 -26.12 11.43 1.24
C TYR A 293 -27.16 10.46 0.72
N GLY A 294 -28.06 10.03 1.59
CA GLY A 294 -29.29 9.38 1.18
C GLY A 294 -30.24 10.42 0.61
N CYS A 295 -30.55 10.32 -0.67
CA CYS A 295 -31.45 11.23 -1.38
C CYS A 295 -32.72 10.47 -1.77
N THR A 296 -33.78 10.65 -1.01
CA THR A 296 -35.11 10.12 -1.31
C THR A 296 -35.74 11.00 -2.38
N MET A 297 -35.93 10.49 -3.59
CA MET A 297 -36.51 11.29 -4.68
C MET A 297 -38.01 11.47 -4.48
N MET A 298 -38.54 12.58 -4.99
CA MET A 298 -39.98 12.73 -5.11
C MET A 298 -40.53 11.77 -6.17
N SER A 299 -41.58 11.01 -5.83
CA SER A 299 -42.15 9.98 -6.70
C SER A 299 -42.60 10.55 -8.07
N ASN A 300 -43.20 11.73 -8.10
CA ASN A 300 -43.62 12.40 -9.34
C ASN A 300 -42.45 12.79 -10.27
N ASP A 301 -41.23 12.93 -9.76
CA ASP A 301 -40.03 13.25 -10.55
C ASP A 301 -39.22 11.98 -10.90
N ALA A 302 -39.36 10.91 -10.11
CA ALA A 302 -38.68 9.64 -10.31
C ALA A 302 -39.28 8.79 -11.46
N TYR A 303 -40.58 8.94 -11.74
CA TYR A 303 -41.29 8.16 -12.75
C TYR A 303 -41.77 9.02 -13.93
N ARG A 304 -41.72 8.46 -15.14
CA ARG A 304 -42.39 9.01 -16.32
C ARG A 304 -43.91 8.80 -16.26
N GLU A 305 -44.65 9.50 -17.11
CA GLU A 305 -46.12 9.37 -17.21
C GLU A 305 -46.60 7.94 -17.53
N ASP A 306 -45.73 7.10 -18.11
CA ASP A 306 -45.99 5.68 -18.41
C ASP A 306 -45.66 4.74 -17.23
N GLY A 307 -45.23 5.28 -16.08
CA GLY A 307 -44.83 4.51 -14.89
C GLY A 307 -43.43 3.90 -14.98
N ILE A 308 -42.65 4.20 -16.03
CA ILE A 308 -41.27 3.73 -16.15
C ILE A 308 -40.34 4.68 -15.39
N HIS A 309 -39.48 4.10 -14.56
CA HIS A 309 -38.54 4.84 -13.73
C HIS A 309 -37.44 5.53 -14.55
N ASN A 310 -37.17 6.80 -14.25
CA ASN A 310 -35.97 7.52 -14.71
C ASN A 310 -34.80 7.20 -13.77
N LEU A 311 -34.20 6.02 -13.91
CA LEU A 311 -33.07 5.62 -13.05
C LEU A 311 -31.80 6.39 -13.43
N TYR A 312 -31.16 7.00 -12.44
CA TYR A 312 -29.78 7.45 -12.55
C TYR A 312 -28.85 6.28 -12.24
N SER A 313 -28.07 5.86 -13.24
CA SER A 313 -27.11 4.77 -13.07
C SER A 313 -25.99 5.13 -12.09
N ILE A 314 -25.33 4.11 -11.53
CA ILE A 314 -24.08 4.29 -10.77
C ILE A 314 -23.08 5.06 -11.63
N GLY A 315 -22.39 6.02 -11.01
CA GLY A 315 -21.44 6.92 -11.65
C GLY A 315 -22.06 8.21 -12.21
N GLN A 316 -23.38 8.34 -12.28
CA GLN A 316 -24.02 9.59 -12.72
C GLN A 316 -23.59 10.77 -11.83
N LYS A 317 -23.04 11.82 -12.44
CA LYS A 317 -22.72 13.07 -11.73
C LYS A 317 -23.97 13.74 -11.20
N VAL A 318 -23.88 14.25 -9.98
CA VAL A 318 -24.96 14.92 -9.26
C VAL A 318 -24.42 16.19 -8.63
N ASN A 319 -25.22 17.25 -8.58
CA ASN A 319 -24.98 18.43 -7.78
C ASN A 319 -26.01 18.46 -6.64
N LEU A 320 -25.57 18.18 -5.42
CA LEU A 320 -26.40 18.20 -4.23
C LEU A 320 -26.65 19.65 -3.79
N ILE A 321 -27.92 20.05 -3.77
CA ILE A 321 -28.33 21.41 -3.39
C ILE A 321 -29.19 21.31 -2.13
N ASN A 322 -28.58 21.63 -1.00
CA ASN A 322 -29.25 21.76 0.28
C ASN A 322 -28.53 22.82 1.13
N LYS A 323 -29.17 23.98 1.34
CA LYS A 323 -28.57 25.10 2.09
C LYS A 323 -28.24 24.78 3.55
N ALA A 324 -28.83 23.73 4.12
CA ALA A 324 -28.51 23.27 5.47
C ALA A 324 -27.14 22.56 5.52
N TYR A 325 -26.69 21.99 4.40
CA TYR A 325 -25.43 21.24 4.30
C TYR A 325 -24.36 21.96 3.47
N PHE A 326 -24.76 22.73 2.44
CA PHE A 326 -23.85 23.33 1.47
C PHE A 326 -24.24 24.77 1.16
N GLU A 327 -23.28 25.69 1.18
CA GLU A 327 -23.52 27.10 0.82
C GLU A 327 -23.73 27.29 -0.69
N ASN A 328 -22.95 26.57 -1.52
CA ASN A 328 -22.97 26.68 -2.99
C ASN A 328 -23.31 25.36 -3.71
N GLY A 329 -23.94 24.41 -3.01
CA GLY A 329 -24.12 23.04 -3.48
C GLY A 329 -22.82 22.22 -3.46
N ARG A 330 -22.92 20.92 -3.74
CA ARG A 330 -21.79 19.98 -3.75
C ARG A 330 -21.86 19.08 -4.97
N GLN A 331 -20.82 19.10 -5.81
CA GLN A 331 -20.68 18.09 -6.85
C GLN A 331 -20.31 16.74 -6.24
N SER A 332 -21.00 15.70 -6.69
CA SER A 332 -20.70 14.32 -6.37
C SER A 332 -21.25 13.36 -7.43
N ARG A 333 -21.46 12.08 -7.08
CA ARG A 333 -22.00 11.05 -7.97
C ARG A 333 -22.84 10.01 -7.26
N VAL A 334 -23.73 9.36 -8.00
CA VAL A 334 -24.49 8.20 -7.53
C VAL A 334 -23.53 7.01 -7.33
N ILE A 335 -23.47 6.47 -6.12
CA ILE A 335 -22.66 5.28 -5.77
C ILE A 335 -23.53 4.05 -5.47
N GLY A 336 -24.83 4.24 -5.35
CA GLY A 336 -25.81 3.17 -5.15
C GLY A 336 -27.23 3.74 -5.15
N PHE A 337 -28.22 2.86 -5.25
CA PHE A 337 -29.62 3.23 -5.07
C PHE A 337 -30.43 2.01 -4.64
N GLU A 338 -31.52 2.25 -3.93
CA GLU A 338 -32.49 1.26 -3.51
C GLU A 338 -33.90 1.74 -3.91
N PHE A 339 -34.73 0.83 -4.40
CA PHE A 339 -36.14 1.10 -4.66
C PHE A 339 -36.94 -0.20 -4.57
N ASN A 340 -38.22 -0.07 -4.20
CA ASN A 340 -39.09 -1.22 -3.99
C ASN A 340 -39.65 -1.72 -5.33
N LEU A 341 -39.52 -3.02 -5.59
CA LEU A 341 -40.07 -3.65 -6.82
C LEU A 341 -41.57 -3.96 -6.70
N ASP A 342 -42.09 -4.11 -5.48
CA ASP A 342 -43.48 -4.48 -5.22
C ASP A 342 -44.42 -3.27 -5.19
N LEU A 343 -43.86 -2.06 -5.05
CA LEU A 343 -44.60 -0.80 -4.98
C LEU A 343 -44.27 0.08 -6.18
N ALA A 344 -45.15 0.07 -7.19
CA ALA A 344 -44.95 0.69 -8.50
C ALA A 344 -44.64 2.21 -8.50
N TYR A 345 -44.85 2.92 -7.39
CA TYR A 345 -44.65 4.38 -7.27
C TYR A 345 -43.88 4.77 -6.01
N ASP A 346 -43.17 3.83 -5.38
CA ASP A 346 -42.37 4.16 -4.20
C ASP A 346 -41.16 5.03 -4.56
N SER A 347 -40.74 5.86 -3.62
CA SER A 347 -39.65 6.81 -3.84
C SER A 347 -38.30 6.09 -3.81
N PRO A 348 -37.51 6.12 -4.90
CA PRO A 348 -36.17 5.56 -4.88
C PRO A 348 -35.30 6.38 -3.92
N ILE A 349 -34.38 5.70 -3.26
CA ILE A 349 -33.37 6.32 -2.40
C ILE A 349 -32.02 6.15 -3.09
N TYR A 350 -31.42 7.26 -3.49
CA TYR A 350 -30.06 7.26 -4.05
C TYR A 350 -29.04 7.48 -2.94
N THR A 351 -27.97 6.71 -2.97
CA THR A 351 -26.76 6.97 -2.19
C THR A 351 -25.80 7.76 -3.05
N VAL A 352 -25.54 9.02 -2.66
CA VAL A 352 -24.66 9.94 -3.39
C VAL A 352 -23.39 10.20 -2.57
N GLY A 353 -22.22 10.07 -3.19
CA GLY A 353 -20.94 10.30 -2.51
C GLY A 353 -19.73 10.09 -3.42
N GLU A 354 -18.53 10.35 -2.88
CA GLU A 354 -17.28 10.23 -3.64
C GLU A 354 -16.64 8.85 -3.55
N THR A 355 -17.00 8.02 -2.57
CA THR A 355 -16.40 6.69 -2.39
C THR A 355 -17.50 5.66 -2.26
N ALA A 356 -17.55 4.67 -3.17
CA ALA A 356 -18.42 3.51 -3.00
C ALA A 356 -17.95 2.69 -1.79
N ALA A 357 -18.88 2.14 -1.01
CA ALA A 357 -18.56 1.36 0.21
C ALA A 357 -17.56 0.21 -0.06
N TYR A 358 -17.59 -0.37 -1.26
CA TYR A 358 -16.69 -1.44 -1.68
C TYR A 358 -15.22 -1.02 -1.81
N SER A 359 -14.92 0.26 -2.07
CA SER A 359 -13.54 0.77 -2.13
C SER A 359 -12.85 0.81 -0.76
N ARG A 360 -13.62 0.72 0.34
CA ARG A 360 -13.10 0.87 1.71
C ARG A 360 -12.82 -0.44 2.43
N ILE A 361 -13.37 -1.56 1.95
CA ILE A 361 -13.12 -2.89 2.57
C ILE A 361 -11.65 -3.32 2.37
N GLY A 362 -10.95 -2.78 1.37
CA GLY A 362 -9.57 -3.16 1.05
C GLY A 362 -8.48 -2.12 1.36
N GLU A 363 -8.80 -0.93 1.87
CA GLU A 363 -7.77 0.04 2.34
C GLU A 363 -7.10 -0.41 3.65
N LEU A 364 -7.63 -1.46 4.28
CA LEU A 364 -7.13 -2.10 5.49
C LEU A 364 -6.61 -3.50 5.16
N GLU A 365 -5.37 -3.57 4.66
CA GLU A 365 -4.41 -4.68 4.81
C GLU A 365 -3.23 -4.42 3.84
N GLU A 366 -1.98 -4.39 4.31
CA GLU A 366 -1.27 -5.59 4.79
C GLU A 366 -0.11 -5.30 5.77
N LYS A 367 0.17 -6.28 6.63
CA LYS A 367 1.24 -6.45 7.66
C LYS A 367 1.06 -5.73 9.01
N VAL A 368 0.68 -6.55 10.00
CA VAL A 368 0.70 -6.22 11.43
C VAL A 368 2.15 -6.19 11.93
N GLU A 369 2.76 -5.01 11.91
CA GLU A 369 3.75 -4.61 12.91
C GLU A 369 3.11 -3.55 13.80
N SER A 370 3.09 -3.77 15.12
CA SER A 370 2.70 -2.73 16.07
C SER A 370 3.79 -1.66 16.09
N LEU A 371 3.50 -0.47 15.55
CA LEU A 371 4.36 0.70 15.67
C LEU A 371 4.09 1.37 17.01
N THR A 372 5.09 1.98 17.65
CA THR A 372 4.86 2.79 18.83
C THR A 372 5.51 4.15 18.65
N LEU A 373 4.69 5.19 18.59
CA LEU A 373 5.10 6.58 18.39
C LEU A 373 4.60 7.40 19.59
N LYS A 374 5.47 8.21 20.19
CA LYS A 374 5.24 9.01 21.41
C LYS A 374 4.63 8.22 22.58
N GLY A 375 4.98 6.94 22.75
CA GLY A 375 4.43 6.09 23.80
C GLY A 375 3.02 5.53 23.52
N GLN A 376 2.43 5.85 22.37
CA GLN A 376 1.18 5.25 21.88
C GLN A 376 1.49 4.17 20.86
N THR A 377 0.90 3.00 21.02
CA THR A 377 1.06 1.87 20.09
C THR A 377 -0.03 1.94 19.02
N TYR A 378 0.41 2.12 17.77
CA TYR A 378 -0.38 2.13 16.56
C TYR A 378 -0.27 0.75 15.92
N THR A 379 -1.35 0.00 15.87
CA THR A 379 -1.41 -1.26 15.12
C THR A 379 -1.72 -0.95 13.67
N GLY A 380 -0.93 -1.53 12.74
CA GLY A 380 -1.27 -1.56 11.32
C GLY A 380 -2.72 -2.01 11.15
N ASP A 381 -3.47 -1.17 10.48
CA ASP A 381 -4.92 -1.08 10.52
C ASP A 381 -5.54 -2.31 9.81
N GLY A 382 -6.06 -3.24 10.61
CA GLY A 382 -6.69 -4.50 10.17
C GLY A 382 -7.97 -4.83 10.94
N ASP A 383 -8.44 -3.91 11.77
CA ASP A 383 -9.77 -3.94 12.35
C ASP A 383 -10.01 -2.54 12.90
N SER A 384 -11.19 -1.98 12.66
CA SER A 384 -11.65 -0.73 13.26
C SER A 384 -11.84 -0.89 14.78
N GLY A 385 -10.75 -1.17 15.48
CA GLY A 385 -10.71 -1.53 16.89
C GLY A 385 -9.94 -0.47 17.66
N VAL A 386 -10.65 0.25 18.53
CA VAL A 386 -10.06 1.10 19.56
C VAL A 386 -8.92 0.32 20.27
N TYR A 387 -7.70 0.87 20.31
CA TYR A 387 -6.54 0.16 20.90
C TYR A 387 -6.86 -0.28 22.33
N VAL A 388 -6.78 -1.59 22.61
CA VAL A 388 -7.20 -2.17 23.88
C VAL A 388 -6.02 -2.31 24.84
N ILE A 389 -5.89 -1.41 25.82
CA ILE A 389 -4.86 -1.45 26.86
C ILE A 389 -5.04 -2.71 27.74
N ARG A 390 -4.05 -3.61 27.69
CA ARG A 390 -4.07 -4.90 28.41
C ARG A 390 -3.46 -4.81 29.80
N ARG A 391 -3.57 -5.89 30.59
CA ARG A 391 -3.18 -5.90 32.02
C ARG A 391 -1.71 -5.51 32.27
N ASN A 392 -0.80 -5.90 31.39
CA ASN A 392 0.64 -5.64 31.49
C ASN A 392 1.12 -4.60 30.47
N ASP A 393 0.17 -3.83 29.93
CA ASP A 393 0.43 -2.80 28.95
C ASP A 393 0.73 -1.47 29.66
N SER A 394 1.76 -0.76 29.20
CA SER A 394 2.20 0.53 29.72
C SER A 394 1.71 1.72 28.88
N THR A 395 0.92 1.49 27.83
CA THR A 395 0.33 2.57 27.02
C THR A 395 -0.53 3.50 27.89
N PRO A 396 -0.31 4.84 27.83
CA PRO A 396 -1.15 5.82 28.52
C PRO A 396 -2.59 5.81 27.98
N ALA A 397 -3.58 6.05 28.85
CA ALA A 397 -4.96 6.21 28.41
C ALA A 397 -5.15 7.54 27.68
N THR A 398 -5.87 7.50 26.56
CA THR A 398 -6.28 8.66 25.75
C THR A 398 -7.72 8.48 25.26
N ASP A 399 -8.32 9.51 24.68
CA ASP A 399 -9.70 9.45 24.15
C ASP A 399 -9.86 8.50 22.95
N SER A 400 -8.75 8.01 22.39
CA SER A 400 -8.71 7.12 21.23
C SER A 400 -8.36 5.67 21.58
N ASN A 401 -8.25 5.30 22.87
CA ASN A 401 -7.97 3.93 23.32
C ASN A 401 -8.90 3.48 24.46
N VAL A 402 -8.98 2.17 24.74
CA VAL A 402 -9.90 1.58 25.73
C VAL A 402 -9.19 0.56 26.61
N TYR A 403 -9.56 0.46 27.88
CA TYR A 403 -9.05 -0.60 28.73
C TYR A 403 -9.71 -1.95 28.41
N SER A 404 -8.90 -3.02 28.32
CA SER A 404 -9.43 -4.38 28.33
C SER A 404 -10.22 -4.65 29.61
N ALA A 405 -11.26 -5.47 29.55
CA ALA A 405 -12.04 -5.87 30.73
C ALA A 405 -11.15 -6.40 31.88
N LEU A 406 -10.06 -7.11 31.58
CA LEU A 406 -9.10 -7.60 32.58
C LEU A 406 -8.21 -6.50 33.20
N ARG A 407 -7.88 -5.44 32.45
CA ARG A 407 -7.19 -4.25 32.97
C ARG A 407 -8.16 -3.39 33.77
N SER A 408 -9.38 -3.18 33.26
CA SER A 408 -10.47 -2.52 33.98
C SER A 408 -10.76 -3.21 35.31
N LEU A 409 -10.84 -4.55 35.36
CA LEU A 409 -11.04 -5.30 36.60
C LEU A 409 -9.87 -5.12 37.60
N VAL A 410 -8.62 -5.06 37.13
CA VAL A 410 -7.46 -4.80 38.02
C VAL A 410 -7.47 -3.37 38.54
N MET A 411 -7.82 -2.40 37.70
CA MET A 411 -7.96 -1.00 38.12
C MET A 411 -9.17 -0.80 39.04
N PHE A 412 -10.27 -1.53 38.84
CA PHE A 412 -11.46 -1.50 39.69
C PHE A 412 -11.25 -2.22 41.04
N LEU A 413 -10.36 -3.22 41.08
CA LEU A 413 -9.88 -3.83 42.33
C LEU A 413 -8.93 -2.92 43.10
N ARG A 414 -8.32 -1.94 42.42
CA ARG A 414 -7.61 -0.81 43.03
C ARG A 414 -8.63 0.24 43.50
N LYS A 415 -9.29 -0.06 44.62
CA LYS A 415 -10.02 0.93 45.43
C LYS A 415 -9.03 1.71 46.30
N ASP A 416 -8.12 2.44 45.66
CA ASP A 416 -7.20 3.36 46.31
C ASP A 416 -7.45 4.69 45.59
N GLN A 417 -8.13 5.70 46.16
CA GLN A 417 -7.66 6.55 47.26
C GLN A 417 -6.19 6.95 47.13
#